data_AF-A0A7J4IK81-F1
#
_entry.id   AF-A0A7J4IK81-F1
#
_cell.length_a   1.000
_cell.length_b   1.000
_cell.length_c   1.000
_cell.angle_alpha   90.00
_cell.angle_beta   90.00
_cell.angle_gamma   90.00
#
_symmetry.space_group_name_H-M   'P 1'
#
loop_
_entity.id
_entity.type
_entity.pdbx_description
1 polymer ?
#
loop_
_entity_poly.entity_id
_entity_poly.type
_entity_poly.pdbx_seq_one_letter_code
_entity_poly.pdbx_strand_id
1 'polypeptide(L)'
;MAKLDHNALEAAHVIQMRTITAILLLTGLCLMLVPLHAAAAGPTIIVAAADASAASKAQAQVFCNGNNDEQQINAAFNMLPAEGGTVQLTEGIFQTANWIYPNGNTNLIGAGEDRTVINAYNPTQYNNPIHCYQPNIYIKGFTLRGMGSFLIRTHDITIEDVTVTNVDINGVRQPAGSNGMYFIWVDNPGIGDITFKNCKAIDCNTHGFNMNAARTDAEQQQSTGDWTIKNLKFLDCQAIKCGYAVSEGSNSDFSCGFDIQESNALENVQLINCLAEDNWENGFHCEPGWYLGTKNFYMENCISRNNG
;
A
#
# COMPACT_ATOMS: atom_id res chain seq x y z
N MET A 1 -36.16 7.25 55.31
CA MET A 1 -36.61 6.69 54.02
C MET A 1 -36.43 7.76 52.95
N ALA A 2 -35.37 7.64 52.15
CA ALA A 2 -35.09 8.58 51.07
C ALA A 2 -36.06 8.33 49.91
N LYS A 3 -36.84 9.34 49.53
CA LYS A 3 -37.60 9.34 48.28
C LYS A 3 -36.59 9.53 47.15
N LEU A 4 -36.30 8.45 46.43
CA LEU A 4 -35.61 8.55 45.14
C LEU A 4 -36.49 9.34 44.19
N ASP A 5 -35.92 10.40 43.63
CA ASP A 5 -36.58 11.32 42.71
C ASP A 5 -36.83 10.61 41.37
N HIS A 6 -38.09 10.23 41.14
CA HIS A 6 -38.51 9.46 39.98
C HIS A 6 -38.22 10.19 38.66
N ASN A 7 -38.20 11.53 38.68
CA ASN A 7 -37.95 12.36 37.52
C ASN A 7 -36.47 12.32 37.08
N ALA A 8 -35.54 12.13 38.03
CA ALA A 8 -34.11 12.00 37.72
C ALA A 8 -33.80 10.67 37.01
N LEU A 9 -34.54 9.61 37.33
CA LEU A 9 -34.41 8.30 36.69
C LEU A 9 -34.94 8.29 35.26
N GLU A 10 -36.07 8.96 35.00
CA GLU A 10 -36.60 9.09 33.63
C GLU A 10 -35.69 9.93 32.73
N ALA A 11 -35.16 11.04 33.23
CA ALA A 11 -34.22 11.88 32.49
C ALA A 11 -32.93 11.12 32.13
N ALA A 12 -32.39 10.33 33.07
CA ALA A 12 -31.21 9.49 32.82
C ALA A 12 -31.48 8.43 31.74
N HIS A 13 -32.66 7.79 31.77
CA HIS A 13 -33.04 6.80 30.76
C HIS A 13 -33.19 7.42 29.36
N VAL A 14 -33.80 8.61 29.25
CA VAL A 14 -33.97 9.31 27.96
C VAL A 14 -32.63 9.74 27.39
N ILE A 15 -31.70 10.21 28.23
CA ILE A 15 -30.33 10.56 27.80
C ILE A 15 -29.60 9.32 27.32
N GLN A 16 -29.65 8.22 28.08
CA GLN A 16 -29.00 6.95 27.73
C GLN A 16 -29.52 6.39 26.39
N MET A 17 -30.84 6.43 26.17
CA MET A 17 -31.48 5.99 24.91
C MET A 17 -31.05 6.86 23.72
N ARG A 18 -30.92 8.18 23.92
CA ARG A 18 -30.45 9.10 22.86
C ARG A 18 -28.97 8.89 22.51
N THR A 19 -28.11 8.64 23.50
CA THR A 19 -26.70 8.28 23.25
C THR A 19 -26.55 6.94 22.53
N ILE A 20 -27.35 5.92 22.88
CA ILE A 20 -27.30 4.62 22.21
C ILE A 20 -27.76 4.74 20.75
N THR A 21 -28.83 5.50 20.49
CA THR A 21 -29.31 5.76 19.12
C THR A 21 -28.29 6.57 18.30
N ALA A 22 -27.62 7.55 18.90
CA ALA A 22 -26.56 8.32 18.24
C ALA A 22 -25.31 7.46 17.92
N ILE A 23 -24.89 6.60 18.86
CA ILE A 23 -23.77 5.66 18.64
C ILE A 23 -24.12 4.66 17.53
N LEU A 24 -25.33 4.10 17.54
CA LEU A 24 -25.79 3.17 16.50
C LEU A 24 -25.86 3.83 15.11
N LEU A 25 -26.31 5.09 15.03
CA LEU A 25 -26.31 5.88 13.79
C LEU A 25 -24.89 6.19 13.30
N LEU A 26 -23.95 6.54 14.19
CA LEU A 26 -22.54 6.75 13.82
C LEU A 26 -21.86 5.44 13.37
N THR A 27 -22.09 4.32 14.05
CA THR A 27 -21.53 3.02 13.64
C THR A 27 -22.14 2.54 12.32
N GLY A 28 -23.43 2.80 12.07
CA GLY A 28 -24.09 2.51 10.80
C GLY A 28 -23.58 3.38 9.65
N LEU A 29 -23.25 4.65 9.91
CA LEU A 29 -22.69 5.56 8.91
C LEU A 29 -21.22 5.23 8.59
N CYS A 30 -20.42 4.82 9.58
CA CYS A 30 -19.05 4.34 9.37
C CYS A 30 -19.00 3.00 8.60
N LEU A 31 -19.97 2.11 8.78
CA LEU A 31 -20.09 0.87 8.01
C LEU A 31 -20.53 1.11 6.55
N MET A 32 -21.22 2.22 6.25
CA MET A 32 -21.62 2.59 4.88
C MET A 32 -20.57 3.43 4.13
N LEU A 33 -19.45 3.79 4.78
CA LEU A 33 -18.33 4.50 4.17
C LEU A 33 -17.15 3.59 3.81
N VAL A 34 -17.28 2.28 3.97
CA VAL A 34 -16.33 1.34 3.36
C VAL A 34 -16.64 1.32 1.87
N PRO A 35 -15.78 1.84 0.98
CA PRO A 35 -15.94 1.59 -0.43
C PRO A 35 -15.84 0.07 -0.60
N LEU A 36 -16.97 -0.55 -0.90
CA LEU A 36 -17.01 -1.88 -1.47
C LEU A 36 -16.39 -1.72 -2.86
N HIS A 37 -15.05 -1.80 -2.93
CA HIS A 37 -14.37 -1.99 -4.19
C HIS A 37 -14.82 -3.36 -4.69
N ALA A 38 -15.92 -3.36 -5.43
CA ALA A 38 -16.30 -4.50 -6.23
C ALA A 38 -15.14 -4.71 -7.19
N ALA A 39 -14.32 -5.74 -6.95
CA ALA A 39 -13.40 -6.24 -7.95
C ALA A 39 -14.20 -6.32 -9.26
N ALA A 40 -13.77 -5.56 -10.27
CA ALA A 40 -14.53 -5.43 -11.50
C ALA A 40 -14.92 -6.83 -12.00
N ALA A 41 -16.20 -7.04 -12.32
CA ALA A 41 -16.78 -8.33 -12.73
C ALA A 41 -16.32 -8.72 -14.15
N GLY A 42 -15.00 -8.77 -14.37
CA GLY A 42 -14.35 -9.18 -15.60
C GLY A 42 -13.82 -10.62 -15.52
N PRO A 43 -13.27 -11.15 -16.61
CA PRO A 43 -12.70 -12.50 -16.64
C PRO A 43 -11.55 -12.63 -15.62
N THR A 44 -11.34 -13.84 -15.13
CA THR A 44 -10.23 -14.17 -14.23
C THR A 44 -9.26 -15.12 -14.93
N ILE A 45 -7.98 -14.75 -14.94
CA ILE A 45 -6.87 -15.59 -15.38
C ILE A 45 -6.11 -16.03 -14.13
N ILE A 46 -6.13 -17.33 -13.86
CA ILE A 46 -5.45 -17.96 -12.72
C ILE A 46 -4.03 -18.36 -13.13
N VAL A 47 -3.05 -17.87 -12.37
CA VAL A 47 -1.62 -18.15 -12.53
C VAL A 47 -1.18 -19.02 -11.35
N ALA A 48 -0.80 -20.26 -11.63
CA ALA A 48 -0.33 -21.19 -10.61
C ALA A 48 1.18 -21.04 -10.38
N ALA A 49 1.58 -20.90 -9.12
CA ALA A 49 2.98 -21.02 -8.70
C ALA A 49 3.53 -22.42 -9.02
N ALA A 50 4.85 -22.53 -9.14
CA ALA A 50 5.51 -23.80 -9.43
C ALA A 50 5.31 -24.85 -8.32
N ASP A 51 5.20 -24.40 -7.07
CA ASP A 51 4.95 -25.21 -5.87
C ASP A 51 3.47 -25.23 -5.45
N ALA A 52 2.56 -24.66 -6.25
CA ALA A 52 1.12 -24.70 -5.98
C ALA A 52 0.59 -26.14 -5.95
N SER A 53 -0.52 -26.33 -5.22
CA SER A 53 -1.21 -27.62 -5.10
C SER A 53 -1.71 -28.14 -6.44
N ALA A 54 -1.91 -29.46 -6.54
CA ALA A 54 -2.46 -30.08 -7.73
C ALA A 54 -3.86 -29.54 -8.08
N ALA A 55 -4.67 -29.20 -7.07
CA ALA A 55 -6.00 -28.63 -7.25
C ALA A 55 -5.93 -27.21 -7.84
N SER A 56 -5.05 -26.36 -7.31
CA SER A 56 -4.84 -25.00 -7.84
C SER A 56 -4.28 -25.03 -9.26
N LYS A 57 -3.33 -25.92 -9.55
CA LYS A 57 -2.81 -26.14 -10.91
C LYS A 57 -3.90 -26.63 -11.87
N ALA A 58 -4.82 -27.49 -11.45
CA ALA A 58 -5.89 -27.98 -12.31
C ALA A 58 -6.87 -26.87 -12.75
N GLN A 59 -6.93 -25.75 -12.00
CA GLN A 59 -7.79 -24.60 -12.31
C GLN A 59 -7.04 -23.49 -13.06
N ALA A 60 -5.71 -23.53 -13.10
CA ALA A 60 -4.89 -22.48 -13.66
C ALA A 60 -4.86 -22.50 -15.19
N GLN A 61 -4.81 -21.30 -15.79
CA GLN A 61 -4.59 -21.11 -17.22
C GLN A 61 -3.11 -20.90 -17.53
N VAL A 62 -2.35 -20.37 -16.55
CA VAL A 62 -0.92 -20.07 -16.68
C VAL A 62 -0.15 -20.79 -15.58
N PHE A 63 0.98 -21.39 -15.93
CA PHE A 63 1.82 -22.18 -15.03
C PHE A 63 3.21 -21.56 -14.93
N CYS A 64 3.57 -21.12 -13.73
CA CYS A 64 4.92 -20.69 -13.40
C CYS A 64 5.85 -21.88 -13.23
N ASN A 65 7.14 -21.66 -13.47
CA ASN A 65 8.17 -22.69 -13.34
C ASN A 65 9.12 -22.43 -12.15
N GLY A 66 8.93 -21.31 -11.43
CA GLY A 66 9.73 -20.94 -10.27
C GLY A 66 10.99 -20.16 -10.64
N ASN A 67 11.04 -19.61 -11.87
CA ASN A 67 12.15 -18.81 -12.35
C ASN A 67 11.67 -17.77 -13.38
N ASN A 68 11.88 -16.50 -13.08
CA ASN A 68 11.41 -15.36 -13.89
C ASN A 68 9.89 -15.39 -14.10
N ASP A 69 9.16 -15.70 -13.04
CA ASP A 69 7.71 -15.87 -13.05
C ASP A 69 6.96 -14.57 -13.40
N GLU A 70 7.63 -13.40 -13.36
CA GLU A 70 7.05 -12.15 -13.85
C GLU A 70 6.66 -12.25 -15.33
N GLN A 71 7.33 -13.09 -16.12
CA GLN A 71 6.97 -13.30 -17.53
C GLN A 71 5.59 -13.92 -17.67
N GLN A 72 5.29 -14.94 -16.87
CA GLN A 72 3.98 -15.60 -16.85
C GLN A 72 2.90 -14.68 -16.28
N ILE A 73 3.21 -13.93 -15.22
CA ILE A 73 2.28 -12.97 -14.62
C ILE A 73 1.93 -11.85 -15.62
N ASN A 74 2.94 -11.26 -16.29
CA ASN A 74 2.73 -10.23 -17.30
C ASN A 74 1.99 -10.78 -18.53
N ALA A 75 2.26 -12.03 -18.93
CA ALA A 75 1.49 -12.69 -19.98
C ALA A 75 0.02 -12.87 -19.58
N ALA A 76 -0.28 -13.18 -18.31
CA ALA A 76 -1.65 -13.29 -17.81
C ALA A 76 -2.40 -11.95 -17.88
N PHE A 77 -1.74 -10.82 -17.57
CA PHE A 77 -2.33 -9.50 -17.79
C PHE A 77 -2.65 -9.23 -19.27
N ASN A 78 -1.80 -9.69 -20.19
CA ASN A 78 -2.03 -9.56 -21.64
C ASN A 78 -3.12 -10.49 -22.19
N MET A 79 -3.54 -11.49 -21.42
CA MET A 79 -4.68 -12.34 -21.77
C MET A 79 -6.03 -11.72 -21.40
N LEU A 80 -6.04 -10.70 -20.54
CA LEU A 80 -7.25 -9.98 -20.20
C LEU A 80 -7.75 -9.13 -21.39
N PRO A 81 -9.07 -8.95 -21.53
CA PRO A 81 -9.63 -8.05 -22.52
C PRO A 81 -9.34 -6.58 -22.17
N ALA A 82 -9.63 -5.66 -23.10
CA ALA A 82 -9.32 -4.23 -22.93
C ALA A 82 -10.09 -3.58 -21.77
N GLU A 83 -11.27 -4.12 -21.43
CA GLU A 83 -12.08 -3.72 -20.29
C GLU A 83 -11.47 -4.13 -18.94
N GLY A 84 -10.44 -5.00 -18.97
CA GLY A 84 -9.72 -5.47 -17.80
C GLY A 84 -10.26 -6.78 -17.22
N GLY A 85 -10.05 -6.98 -15.93
CA GLY A 85 -10.37 -8.23 -15.23
C GLY A 85 -9.35 -8.57 -14.17
N THR A 86 -9.25 -9.85 -13.79
CA THR A 86 -8.44 -10.28 -12.65
C THR A 86 -7.34 -11.23 -13.07
N VAL A 87 -6.11 -10.92 -12.69
CA VAL A 87 -5.03 -11.91 -12.58
C VAL A 87 -5.03 -12.43 -11.15
N GLN A 88 -5.35 -13.71 -10.98
CA GLN A 88 -5.38 -14.36 -9.68
C GLN A 88 -4.16 -15.28 -9.51
N LEU A 89 -3.32 -14.98 -8.53
CA LEU A 89 -2.18 -15.81 -8.14
C LEU A 89 -2.66 -16.87 -7.13
N THR A 90 -2.25 -18.12 -7.35
CA THR A 90 -2.52 -19.21 -6.40
C THR A 90 -1.68 -19.07 -5.13
N GLU A 91 -1.87 -19.99 -4.19
CA GLU A 91 -0.86 -20.25 -3.17
C GLU A 91 0.47 -20.68 -3.80
N GLY A 92 1.56 -20.42 -3.08
CA GLY A 92 2.92 -20.78 -3.47
C GLY A 92 3.85 -19.57 -3.62
N ILE A 93 5.05 -19.85 -4.13
CA ILE A 93 6.11 -18.87 -4.31
C ILE A 93 6.29 -18.57 -5.81
N PHE A 94 6.17 -17.29 -6.15
CA PHE A 94 6.47 -16.74 -7.47
C PHE A 94 7.86 -16.09 -7.41
N GLN A 95 8.82 -16.61 -8.17
CA GLN A 95 10.20 -16.12 -8.19
C GLN A 95 10.38 -15.13 -9.34
N THR A 96 10.62 -13.86 -9.03
CA THR A 96 10.73 -12.80 -10.04
C THR A 96 12.11 -12.16 -10.06
N ALA A 97 12.55 -11.73 -11.23
CA ALA A 97 13.82 -11.01 -11.41
C ALA A 97 13.65 -9.68 -12.17
N ASN A 98 12.43 -9.36 -12.60
CA ASN A 98 12.09 -8.12 -13.28
C ASN A 98 10.70 -7.62 -12.82
N TRP A 99 10.25 -6.55 -13.46
CA TRP A 99 9.04 -5.83 -13.06
C TRP A 99 7.78 -6.59 -13.44
N ILE A 100 6.75 -6.43 -12.62
CA ILE A 100 5.37 -6.82 -12.94
C ILE A 100 4.62 -5.56 -13.37
N TYR A 101 3.86 -5.66 -14.46
CA TYR A 101 3.12 -4.55 -15.06
C TYR A 101 1.63 -4.86 -15.10
N PRO A 102 0.87 -4.54 -14.03
CA PRO A 102 -0.58 -4.59 -14.12
C PRO A 102 -1.09 -3.60 -15.17
N ASN A 103 -2.03 -4.04 -16.01
CA ASN A 103 -2.69 -3.18 -16.99
C ASN A 103 -3.76 -2.32 -16.31
N GLY A 104 -4.22 -1.25 -16.97
CA GLY A 104 -5.33 -0.45 -16.44
C GLY A 104 -6.62 -1.26 -16.36
N ASN A 105 -7.49 -0.93 -15.39
CA ASN A 105 -8.74 -1.65 -15.12
C ASN A 105 -8.54 -3.12 -14.68
N THR A 106 -7.40 -3.46 -14.09
CA THR A 106 -7.11 -4.84 -13.68
C THR A 106 -6.98 -5.02 -12.17
N ASN A 107 -7.20 -6.25 -11.74
CA ASN A 107 -6.96 -6.68 -10.38
C ASN A 107 -5.78 -7.65 -10.32
N LEU A 108 -4.91 -7.52 -9.32
CA LEU A 108 -3.89 -8.52 -8.98
C LEU A 108 -4.22 -9.10 -7.60
N ILE A 109 -4.72 -10.33 -7.57
CA ILE A 109 -5.26 -10.94 -6.35
C ILE A 109 -4.48 -12.20 -6.00
N GLY A 110 -3.84 -12.23 -4.84
CA GLY A 110 -3.26 -13.45 -4.28
C GLY A 110 -4.28 -14.22 -3.42
N ALA A 111 -3.88 -15.41 -3.00
CA ALA A 111 -4.65 -16.25 -2.09
C ALA A 111 -4.63 -15.74 -0.63
N GLY A 112 -3.91 -14.68 -0.30
CA GLY A 112 -3.76 -14.13 1.05
C GLY A 112 -2.28 -13.96 1.44
N GLU A 113 -2.02 -13.07 2.39
CA GLU A 113 -0.65 -12.66 2.79
C GLU A 113 0.24 -13.84 3.21
N ASP A 114 -0.34 -14.86 3.85
CA ASP A 114 0.39 -16.06 4.31
C ASP A 114 0.42 -17.21 3.28
N ARG A 115 -0.21 -17.04 2.11
CA ARG A 115 -0.39 -18.12 1.11
C ARG A 115 0.29 -17.84 -0.22
N THR A 116 0.29 -16.59 -0.65
CA THR A 116 0.91 -16.17 -1.90
C THR A 116 2.13 -15.31 -1.59
N VAL A 117 3.29 -15.73 -2.06
CA VAL A 117 4.55 -15.00 -1.90
C VAL A 117 5.11 -14.66 -3.27
N ILE A 118 5.34 -13.37 -3.53
CA ILE A 118 6.15 -12.91 -4.66
C ILE A 118 7.54 -12.61 -4.10
N ASN A 119 8.55 -13.37 -4.51
CA ASN A 119 9.93 -13.18 -4.08
C ASN A 119 10.75 -12.60 -5.22
N ALA A 120 11.12 -11.33 -5.10
CA ALA A 120 11.92 -10.65 -6.12
C ALA A 120 13.41 -10.72 -5.77
N TYR A 121 14.23 -11.15 -6.73
CA TYR A 121 15.67 -11.19 -6.59
C TYR A 121 16.37 -10.96 -7.93
N ASN A 122 17.14 -9.88 -8.01
CA ASN A 122 18.02 -9.62 -9.15
C ASN A 122 19.29 -8.90 -8.67
N PRO A 123 20.43 -9.61 -8.55
CA PRO A 123 21.66 -9.04 -8.01
C PRO A 123 22.33 -8.03 -8.95
N THR A 124 21.80 -7.84 -10.17
CA THR A 124 22.29 -6.85 -11.13
C THR A 124 21.40 -5.60 -11.20
N GLN A 125 20.19 -5.67 -10.65
CA GLN A 125 19.23 -4.58 -10.63
C GLN A 125 18.35 -4.68 -9.38
N TYR A 126 18.57 -3.81 -8.41
CA TYR A 126 17.88 -3.88 -7.11
C TYR A 126 16.47 -3.28 -7.12
N ASN A 127 16.02 -2.72 -8.26
CA ASN A 127 14.68 -2.15 -8.42
C ASN A 127 13.80 -3.11 -9.24
N ASN A 128 12.97 -3.90 -8.54
CA ASN A 128 12.07 -4.91 -9.13
C ASN A 128 10.61 -4.69 -8.71
N PRO A 129 9.99 -3.55 -9.06
CA PRO A 129 8.68 -3.21 -8.58
C PRO A 129 7.55 -3.98 -9.27
N ILE A 130 6.42 -4.04 -8.58
CA ILE A 130 5.11 -4.02 -9.23
C ILE A 130 4.86 -2.56 -9.65
N HIS A 131 4.90 -2.30 -10.95
CA HIS A 131 4.87 -0.95 -11.51
C HIS A 131 3.46 -0.58 -11.97
N CYS A 132 2.76 0.21 -11.16
CA CYS A 132 1.44 0.76 -11.45
C CYS A 132 1.58 2.07 -12.24
N TYR A 133 1.62 1.96 -13.57
CA TYR A 133 1.69 3.10 -14.48
C TYR A 133 0.36 3.37 -15.23
N GLN A 134 -0.62 2.47 -15.10
CA GLN A 134 -1.96 2.60 -15.67
C GLN A 134 -2.99 2.75 -14.52
N PRO A 135 -4.10 3.48 -14.71
CA PRO A 135 -5.03 3.75 -13.63
C PRO A 135 -6.01 2.60 -13.38
N ASN A 136 -6.80 2.72 -12.31
CA ASN A 136 -7.88 1.81 -11.93
C ASN A 136 -7.36 0.38 -11.70
N ILE A 137 -6.41 0.24 -10.77
CA ILE A 137 -5.81 -1.03 -10.39
C ILE A 137 -6.16 -1.36 -8.93
N TYR A 138 -6.59 -2.60 -8.70
CA TYR A 138 -6.79 -3.13 -7.36
C TYR A 138 -5.84 -4.29 -7.08
N ILE A 139 -5.09 -4.21 -5.98
CA ILE A 139 -4.08 -5.20 -5.61
C ILE A 139 -4.38 -5.73 -4.23
N LYS A 140 -4.37 -7.05 -4.06
CA LYS A 140 -4.71 -7.65 -2.77
C LYS A 140 -4.05 -8.99 -2.45
N GLY A 141 -3.73 -9.16 -1.17
CA GLY A 141 -3.69 -10.49 -0.55
C GLY A 141 -2.46 -11.32 -0.91
N PHE A 142 -1.26 -10.79 -0.69
CA PHE A 142 -0.01 -11.53 -0.82
C PHE A 142 1.11 -10.85 -0.03
N THR A 143 2.23 -11.55 0.14
CA THR A 143 3.47 -10.97 0.64
C THR A 143 4.46 -10.75 -0.51
N LEU A 144 4.99 -9.54 -0.64
CA LEU A 144 6.08 -9.19 -1.56
C LEU A 144 7.41 -9.14 -0.80
N ARG A 145 8.41 -9.90 -1.26
CA ARG A 145 9.66 -10.14 -0.54
C ARG A 145 10.90 -9.81 -1.36
N GLY A 146 12.03 -9.66 -0.66
CA GLY A 146 13.34 -9.49 -1.26
C GLY A 146 13.53 -8.08 -1.85
N MET A 147 13.93 -7.99 -3.11
CA MET A 147 14.20 -6.72 -3.80
C MET A 147 12.93 -6.09 -4.43
N GLY A 148 11.75 -6.54 -4.00
CA GLY A 148 10.46 -6.13 -4.56
C GLY A 148 9.87 -4.94 -3.83
N SER A 149 9.22 -4.04 -4.57
CA SER A 149 8.48 -2.88 -4.05
C SER A 149 7.24 -2.60 -4.90
N PHE A 150 6.45 -1.60 -4.54
CA PHE A 150 5.50 -0.96 -5.45
C PHE A 150 6.09 0.35 -5.96
N LEU A 151 5.93 0.60 -7.27
CA LEU A 151 6.16 1.91 -7.87
C LEU A 151 4.84 2.37 -8.50
N ILE A 152 4.27 3.45 -7.97
CA ILE A 152 2.98 4.00 -8.38
C ILE A 152 3.22 5.37 -9.01
N ARG A 153 2.83 5.51 -10.27
CA ARG A 153 3.03 6.73 -11.08
C ARG A 153 1.75 7.15 -11.79
N THR A 154 0.60 6.80 -11.21
CA THR A 154 -0.73 7.00 -11.77
C THR A 154 -1.77 7.18 -10.64
N HIS A 155 -3.06 7.16 -10.99
CA HIS A 155 -4.20 7.39 -10.08
C HIS A 155 -5.16 6.21 -10.02
N ASP A 156 -6.18 6.29 -9.16
CA ASP A 156 -7.21 5.26 -8.96
C ASP A 156 -6.59 3.89 -8.59
N ILE A 157 -5.80 3.88 -7.52
CA ILE A 157 -5.10 2.67 -7.05
C ILE A 157 -5.62 2.29 -5.67
N THR A 158 -5.99 1.03 -5.48
CA THR A 158 -6.23 0.48 -4.14
C THR A 158 -5.33 -0.73 -3.90
N ILE A 159 -4.60 -0.72 -2.80
CA ILE A 159 -3.81 -1.86 -2.33
C ILE A 159 -4.34 -2.27 -0.95
N GLU A 160 -4.69 -3.54 -0.79
CA GLU A 160 -5.33 -4.06 0.42
C GLU A 160 -4.70 -5.39 0.88
N ASP A 161 -4.46 -5.56 2.19
CA ASP A 161 -3.97 -6.83 2.76
C ASP A 161 -2.68 -7.33 2.10
N VAL A 162 -1.73 -6.42 1.86
CA VAL A 162 -0.41 -6.73 1.31
C VAL A 162 0.65 -6.43 2.36
N THR A 163 1.59 -7.36 2.52
CA THR A 163 2.81 -7.15 3.31
C THR A 163 4.01 -7.06 2.36
N VAL A 164 4.89 -6.09 2.57
CA VAL A 164 6.14 -5.94 1.83
C VAL A 164 7.32 -5.97 2.79
N THR A 165 8.38 -6.70 2.44
CA THR A 165 9.61 -6.80 3.23
C THR A 165 10.84 -6.99 2.35
N ASN A 166 12.00 -6.50 2.79
CA ASN A 166 13.26 -6.80 2.11
C ASN A 166 13.86 -8.16 2.50
N VAL A 167 13.25 -8.89 3.43
CA VAL A 167 13.69 -10.24 3.81
C VAL A 167 13.18 -11.25 2.79
N ASP A 168 14.07 -11.88 2.03
CA ASP A 168 13.73 -12.90 1.05
C ASP A 168 13.23 -14.21 1.69
N ILE A 169 12.81 -15.16 0.85
CA ILE A 169 12.31 -16.47 1.32
C ILE A 169 13.33 -17.30 2.12
N ASN A 170 14.63 -17.01 2.03
CA ASN A 170 15.69 -17.67 2.78
C ASN A 170 16.01 -16.94 4.10
N GLY A 171 15.29 -15.86 4.41
CA GLY A 171 15.54 -15.04 5.60
C GLY A 171 16.68 -14.04 5.43
N VAL A 172 17.18 -13.84 4.20
CA VAL A 172 18.25 -12.89 3.90
C VAL A 172 17.65 -11.54 3.57
N ARG A 173 18.11 -10.49 4.24
CA ARG A 173 17.74 -9.10 3.96
C ARG A 173 18.44 -8.65 2.68
N GLN A 174 17.66 -8.36 1.66
CA GLN A 174 18.13 -7.94 0.33
C GLN A 174 18.19 -6.41 0.22
N PRO A 175 19.10 -5.84 -0.59
CA PRO A 175 19.09 -4.41 -0.91
C PRO A 175 17.75 -3.92 -1.49
N ALA A 176 17.44 -2.66 -1.25
CA ALA A 176 16.28 -1.98 -1.83
C ALA A 176 16.74 -0.95 -2.88
N GLY A 177 16.37 -1.15 -4.15
CA GLY A 177 16.61 -0.16 -5.20
C GLY A 177 15.55 0.95 -5.28
N SER A 178 14.42 0.79 -4.59
CA SER A 178 13.32 1.75 -4.53
C SER A 178 13.48 2.71 -3.35
N ASN A 179 12.96 3.94 -3.47
CA ASN A 179 12.99 4.92 -2.38
C ASN A 179 11.98 4.59 -1.25
N GLY A 180 11.01 3.73 -1.53
CA GLY A 180 10.13 3.16 -0.52
C GLY A 180 9.60 1.80 -0.95
N MET A 181 9.11 1.02 0.01
CA MET A 181 8.48 -0.27 -0.30
C MET A 181 7.11 -0.08 -0.94
N TYR A 182 6.37 0.93 -0.48
CA TYR A 182 5.25 1.52 -1.20
C TYR A 182 5.66 2.90 -1.68
N PHE A 183 6.04 3.01 -2.95
CA PHE A 183 6.60 4.24 -3.50
C PHE A 183 5.64 4.89 -4.50
N ILE A 184 5.22 6.12 -4.21
CA ILE A 184 4.54 6.99 -5.16
C ILE A 184 5.56 7.99 -5.70
N TRP A 185 5.70 8.04 -7.03
CA TRP A 185 6.59 8.97 -7.71
C TRP A 185 5.80 9.88 -8.66
N VAL A 186 5.76 11.17 -8.35
CA VAL A 186 5.03 12.18 -9.14
C VAL A 186 5.96 12.77 -10.20
N ASP A 187 5.79 12.34 -11.44
CA ASP A 187 6.49 12.89 -12.61
C ASP A 187 5.56 13.23 -13.77
N ASN A 188 4.27 13.17 -13.50
CA ASN A 188 3.19 13.55 -14.41
C ASN A 188 2.03 14.12 -13.57
N PRO A 189 1.19 15.01 -14.13
CA PRO A 189 0.07 15.59 -13.41
C PRO A 189 -1.03 14.54 -13.17
N GLY A 190 -1.87 14.77 -12.17
CA GLY A 190 -3.06 13.96 -11.93
C GLY A 190 -2.83 12.70 -11.10
N ILE A 191 -1.77 12.65 -10.29
CA ILE A 191 -1.58 11.58 -9.30
C ILE A 191 -2.56 11.75 -8.14
N GLY A 192 -3.31 10.71 -7.82
CA GLY A 192 -4.26 10.76 -6.72
C GLY A 192 -5.26 9.63 -6.70
N ASP A 193 -6.22 9.71 -5.78
CA ASP A 193 -7.24 8.68 -5.56
C ASP A 193 -6.60 7.32 -5.26
N ILE A 194 -5.63 7.33 -4.34
CA ILE A 194 -4.84 6.17 -3.93
C ILE A 194 -5.20 5.79 -2.50
N THR A 195 -5.52 4.52 -2.28
CA THR A 195 -5.82 3.97 -0.95
C THR A 195 -4.94 2.77 -0.64
N PHE A 196 -4.20 2.86 0.46
CA PHE A 196 -3.58 1.72 1.12
C PHE A 196 -4.45 1.31 2.30
N LYS A 197 -4.81 0.02 2.38
CA LYS A 197 -5.65 -0.52 3.45
C LYS A 197 -5.02 -1.76 4.03
N ASN A 198 -4.82 -1.80 5.35
CA ASN A 198 -4.19 -2.92 6.04
C ASN A 198 -2.87 -3.36 5.36
N CYS A 199 -2.11 -2.39 4.86
CA CYS A 199 -0.83 -2.61 4.19
C CYS A 199 0.31 -2.52 5.21
N LYS A 200 1.32 -3.39 5.06
CA LYS A 200 2.43 -3.47 6.00
C LYS A 200 3.76 -3.38 5.26
N ALA A 201 4.61 -2.44 5.64
CA ALA A 201 6.03 -2.45 5.30
C ALA A 201 6.81 -2.88 6.54
N ILE A 202 7.46 -4.05 6.49
CA ILE A 202 8.10 -4.66 7.65
C ILE A 202 9.52 -5.08 7.32
N ASP A 203 10.49 -4.76 8.18
CA ASP A 203 11.88 -5.20 8.04
C ASP A 203 12.45 -4.79 6.67
N CYS A 204 12.39 -3.48 6.41
CA CYS A 204 12.76 -2.89 5.13
C CYS A 204 14.06 -2.10 5.28
N ASN A 205 14.88 -2.05 4.23
CA ASN A 205 16.13 -1.27 4.24
C ASN A 205 15.91 0.20 3.89
N THR A 206 14.79 0.49 3.22
CA THR A 206 14.40 1.83 2.80
C THR A 206 13.14 2.27 3.55
N HIS A 207 12.53 3.38 3.14
CA HIS A 207 11.27 3.86 3.70
C HIS A 207 10.16 2.81 3.57
N GLY A 208 9.26 2.73 4.54
CA GLY A 208 8.11 1.84 4.43
C GLY A 208 7.16 2.33 3.33
N PHE A 209 6.65 3.55 3.51
CA PHE A 209 5.87 4.29 2.53
C PHE A 209 6.62 5.56 2.18
N ASN A 210 6.79 5.84 0.89
CA ASN A 210 7.45 7.05 0.41
C ASN A 210 6.62 7.69 -0.71
N MET A 211 6.36 8.98 -0.56
CA MET A 211 5.67 9.81 -1.53
C MET A 211 6.66 10.89 -1.95
N ASN A 212 7.02 10.93 -3.22
CA ASN A 212 8.02 11.85 -3.74
C ASN A 212 7.64 12.39 -5.14
N ALA A 213 8.31 13.44 -5.60
CA ALA A 213 8.12 14.04 -6.92
C ALA A 213 9.45 14.26 -7.65
N ALA A 214 9.43 14.17 -8.98
CA ALA A 214 10.54 14.48 -9.88
C ALA A 214 10.79 15.99 -10.02
N ARG A 215 10.71 16.75 -8.93
CA ARG A 215 10.95 18.20 -8.92
C ARG A 215 12.44 18.49 -8.99
N THR A 216 12.80 19.45 -9.83
CA THR A 216 14.14 20.04 -9.79
C THR A 216 14.24 21.07 -8.66
N ASP A 217 15.46 21.34 -8.18
CA ASP A 217 15.73 22.38 -7.15
C ASP A 217 15.13 23.75 -7.51
N ALA A 218 15.09 24.09 -8.80
CA ALA A 218 14.51 25.34 -9.28
C ALA A 218 12.97 25.36 -9.17
N GLU A 219 12.31 24.23 -9.39
CA GLU A 219 10.85 24.08 -9.30
C GLU A 219 10.35 24.00 -7.87
N GLN A 220 11.17 23.42 -6.96
CA GLN A 220 10.92 23.47 -5.53
C GLN A 220 10.72 24.92 -5.08
N GLN A 221 11.53 25.86 -5.54
CA GLN A 221 11.45 27.26 -5.09
C GLN A 221 10.26 28.06 -5.67
N GLN A 222 9.58 27.57 -6.72
CA GLN A 222 8.62 28.38 -7.48
C GLN A 222 7.19 27.82 -7.54
N SER A 223 6.94 26.60 -7.07
CA SER A 223 5.60 25.96 -7.08
C SER A 223 4.88 26.03 -8.44
N THR A 224 5.62 25.85 -9.54
CA THR A 224 5.14 26.11 -10.92
C THR A 224 4.52 24.91 -11.65
N GLY A 225 4.37 23.74 -11.02
CA GLY A 225 3.78 22.53 -11.64
C GLY A 225 2.78 21.79 -10.73
N ASP A 226 1.95 20.93 -11.32
CA ASP A 226 1.02 20.06 -10.57
C ASP A 226 1.74 18.81 -10.07
N TRP A 227 2.52 19.01 -9.01
CA TRP A 227 3.26 17.97 -8.29
C TRP A 227 2.43 17.41 -7.12
N THR A 228 1.12 17.57 -7.20
CA THR A 228 0.19 17.31 -6.11
C THR A 228 -0.27 15.86 -6.14
N ILE A 229 -0.15 15.17 -5.02
CA ILE A 229 -0.86 13.91 -4.79
C ILE A 229 -2.20 14.26 -4.14
N LYS A 230 -3.32 13.92 -4.81
CA LYS A 230 -4.68 14.24 -4.35
C LYS A 230 -5.36 13.01 -3.76
N ASN A 231 -6.17 13.18 -2.71
CA ASN A 231 -7.05 12.13 -2.17
C ASN A 231 -6.29 10.83 -1.80
N LEU A 232 -5.19 10.97 -1.05
CA LEU A 232 -4.37 9.85 -0.61
C LEU A 232 -4.82 9.34 0.77
N LYS A 233 -5.01 8.03 0.91
CA LYS A 233 -5.49 7.41 2.15
C LYS A 233 -4.61 6.24 2.60
N PHE A 234 -4.30 6.23 3.88
CA PHE A 234 -3.71 5.10 4.59
C PHE A 234 -4.67 4.70 5.70
N LEU A 235 -5.18 3.49 5.64
CA LEU A 235 -6.15 2.95 6.58
C LEU A 235 -5.54 1.70 7.22
N ASP A 236 -5.38 1.71 8.54
CA ASP A 236 -4.87 0.57 9.32
C ASP A 236 -3.48 0.06 8.83
N CYS A 237 -2.64 0.96 8.31
CA CYS A 237 -1.34 0.61 7.72
C CYS A 237 -0.22 0.61 8.76
N GLN A 238 0.83 -0.18 8.51
CA GLN A 238 1.95 -0.35 9.44
C GLN A 238 3.30 -0.21 8.74
N ALA A 239 4.20 0.56 9.32
CA ALA A 239 5.60 0.64 8.93
C ALA A 239 6.49 0.31 10.13
N ILE A 240 7.13 -0.85 10.08
CA ILE A 240 7.84 -1.44 11.22
C ILE A 240 9.26 -1.82 10.80
N LYS A 241 10.28 -1.32 11.53
CA LYS A 241 11.69 -1.62 11.24
C LYS A 241 12.09 -1.27 9.79
N CYS A 242 11.63 -0.13 9.31
CA CYS A 242 12.05 0.43 8.02
C CYS A 242 13.35 1.25 8.18
N GLY A 243 14.17 1.28 7.13
CA GLY A 243 15.48 1.93 7.14
C GLY A 243 16.62 1.15 7.79
N TYR A 244 16.40 -0.12 8.17
CA TYR A 244 17.32 -0.84 9.06
C TYR A 244 18.33 -1.75 8.32
N ALA A 245 19.52 -1.89 8.90
CA ALA A 245 20.42 -3.06 8.84
C ALA A 245 21.38 -3.30 7.66
N VAL A 246 21.66 -2.37 6.74
CA VAL A 246 22.78 -2.59 5.80
C VAL A 246 23.42 -1.29 5.34
N SER A 247 24.74 -1.19 5.52
CA SER A 247 25.58 -0.24 4.77
C SER A 247 25.32 -0.50 3.28
N GLU A 248 24.95 0.54 2.52
CA GLU A 248 24.61 0.45 1.08
C GLU A 248 23.34 -0.37 0.75
N GLY A 249 22.52 -0.70 1.76
CA GLY A 249 21.32 -1.53 1.57
C GLY A 249 20.08 -0.80 1.05
N SER A 250 20.17 0.52 0.94
CA SER A 250 19.13 1.43 0.45
C SER A 250 19.79 2.52 -0.40
N ASN A 251 19.06 3.04 -1.37
CA ASN A 251 19.46 4.24 -2.10
C ASN A 251 19.24 5.54 -1.31
N SER A 252 18.56 5.47 -0.16
CA SER A 252 18.29 6.61 0.70
C SER A 252 19.15 6.55 1.96
N ASP A 253 19.93 7.61 2.20
CA ASP A 253 20.75 7.80 3.41
C ASP A 253 19.89 8.18 4.64
N PHE A 254 18.59 8.40 4.41
CA PHE A 254 17.57 8.74 5.40
C PHE A 254 16.39 7.78 5.19
N SER A 255 15.73 7.28 6.23
CA SER A 255 14.60 6.37 6.04
C SER A 255 13.60 6.40 7.18
N CYS A 256 12.33 6.53 6.82
CA CYS A 256 11.20 6.66 7.73
C CYS A 256 10.22 5.50 7.59
N GLY A 257 9.34 5.34 8.58
CA GLY A 257 8.18 4.46 8.42
C GLY A 257 7.27 4.97 7.30
N PHE A 258 6.80 6.21 7.46
CA PHE A 258 5.93 6.90 6.53
C PHE A 258 6.56 8.25 6.14
N ASP A 259 7.13 8.33 4.96
CA ASP A 259 7.61 9.57 4.38
C ASP A 259 6.58 10.10 3.36
N ILE A 260 5.69 10.96 3.85
CA ILE A 260 4.47 11.33 3.14
C ILE A 260 4.67 12.54 2.21
N GLN A 261 5.72 13.31 2.44
CA GLN A 261 5.98 14.52 1.67
C GLN A 261 7.48 14.70 1.49
N GLU A 262 7.99 14.27 0.35
CA GLU A 262 9.36 14.48 -0.12
C GLU A 262 9.26 15.21 -1.46
N SER A 263 9.57 16.51 -1.50
CA SER A 263 9.43 17.39 -2.68
C SER A 263 8.02 17.51 -3.31
N ASN A 264 7.05 16.62 -3.05
CA ASN A 264 5.70 16.66 -3.61
C ASN A 264 4.76 17.63 -2.86
N ALA A 265 3.69 18.05 -3.52
CA ALA A 265 2.54 18.70 -2.86
C ALA A 265 1.49 17.65 -2.48
N LEU A 266 0.62 18.00 -1.52
CA LEU A 266 -0.41 17.11 -0.98
C LEU A 266 -1.75 17.83 -0.89
N GLU A 267 -2.82 17.16 -1.28
CA GLU A 267 -4.19 17.66 -1.10
C GLU A 267 -5.13 16.53 -0.67
N ASN A 268 -5.85 16.72 0.43
CA ASN A 268 -6.81 15.76 0.98
C ASN A 268 -6.15 14.41 1.33
N VAL A 269 -5.25 14.44 2.30
CA VAL A 269 -4.51 13.24 2.74
C VAL A 269 -5.04 12.77 4.09
N GLN A 270 -5.25 11.46 4.23
CA GLN A 270 -5.76 10.84 5.46
C GLN A 270 -4.88 9.67 5.89
N LEU A 271 -4.40 9.70 7.12
CA LEU A 271 -3.79 8.56 7.79
C LEU A 271 -4.66 8.21 9.00
N ILE A 272 -5.25 7.03 9.01
CA ILE A 272 -6.18 6.61 10.05
C ILE A 272 -5.72 5.26 10.60
N ASN A 273 -5.60 5.16 11.93
CA ASN A 273 -5.17 3.95 12.65
C ASN A 273 -3.81 3.40 12.19
N CYS A 274 -2.88 4.25 11.77
CA CYS A 274 -1.59 3.81 11.27
C CYS A 274 -0.55 3.65 12.39
N LEU A 275 0.35 2.69 12.26
CA LEU A 275 1.44 2.43 13.22
C LEU A 275 2.80 2.59 12.55
N ALA A 276 3.65 3.43 13.11
CA ALA A 276 5.06 3.53 12.77
C ALA A 276 5.93 3.14 13.98
N GLU A 277 6.64 2.02 13.90
CA GLU A 277 7.42 1.46 15.00
C GLU A 277 8.84 1.05 14.61
N ASP A 278 9.80 1.30 15.50
CA ASP A 278 11.19 0.82 15.39
C ASP A 278 11.86 1.20 14.05
N ASN A 279 11.44 2.31 13.42
CA ASN A 279 12.02 2.78 12.17
C ASN A 279 13.31 3.59 12.44
N TRP A 280 14.22 3.56 11.48
CA TRP A 280 15.56 4.14 11.62
C TRP A 280 15.54 5.63 12.03
N GLU A 281 14.73 6.47 11.36
CA GLU A 281 14.70 7.92 11.64
C GLU A 281 13.37 8.38 12.23
N ASN A 282 12.34 8.51 11.39
CA ASN A 282 11.04 9.03 11.83
C ASN A 282 9.95 7.99 11.61
N GLY A 283 8.94 8.03 12.48
CA GLY A 283 7.72 7.26 12.28
C GLY A 283 6.90 7.81 11.11
N PHE A 284 6.54 9.09 11.20
CA PHE A 284 5.84 9.85 10.15
C PHE A 284 6.64 11.11 9.84
N HIS A 285 6.92 11.35 8.57
CA HIS A 285 7.76 12.44 8.08
C HIS A 285 7.03 13.23 6.98
N CYS A 286 7.18 14.55 7.03
CA CYS A 286 6.83 15.47 5.96
C CYS A 286 7.92 16.55 5.89
N GLU A 287 8.50 16.77 4.72
CA GLU A 287 9.50 17.81 4.53
C GLU A 287 8.91 19.21 4.77
N PRO A 288 9.66 20.11 5.43
CA PRO A 288 9.24 21.48 5.62
C PRO A 288 9.40 22.29 4.31
N GLY A 289 8.37 23.03 3.92
CA GLY A 289 8.49 23.98 2.82
C GLY A 289 7.23 24.82 2.66
N TRP A 290 7.35 26.14 2.80
CA TRP A 290 6.21 27.07 2.58
C TRP A 290 5.66 27.00 1.14
N TYR A 291 6.46 26.51 0.21
CA TYR A 291 6.15 26.30 -1.20
C TYR A 291 5.51 24.93 -1.48
N LEU A 292 5.56 24.01 -0.51
CA LEU A 292 4.88 22.72 -0.60
C LEU A 292 3.43 22.96 -0.22
N GLY A 293 2.56 23.04 -1.23
CA GLY A 293 1.17 23.46 -1.12
C GLY A 293 0.24 22.44 -0.44
N THR A 294 0.62 21.95 0.74
CA THR A 294 -0.13 20.96 1.52
C THR A 294 -1.47 21.52 1.98
N LYS A 295 -2.55 20.80 1.66
CA LYS A 295 -3.92 21.16 2.02
C LYS A 295 -4.65 19.93 2.58
N ASN A 296 -5.40 20.13 3.66
CA ASN A 296 -6.29 19.12 4.23
C ASN A 296 -5.54 17.80 4.54
N PHE A 297 -4.48 17.89 5.33
CA PHE A 297 -3.77 16.73 5.86
C PHE A 297 -4.35 16.34 7.21
N TYR A 298 -4.79 15.10 7.34
CA TYR A 298 -5.50 14.60 8.52
C TYR A 298 -4.86 13.30 9.01
N MET A 299 -4.51 13.27 10.30
CA MET A 299 -4.06 12.05 10.98
C MET A 299 -4.98 11.77 12.16
N GLU A 300 -5.49 10.55 12.23
CA GLU A 300 -6.33 10.08 13.33
C GLU A 300 -5.80 8.77 13.88
N ASN A 301 -5.70 8.70 15.20
CA ASN A 301 -5.34 7.47 15.93
C ASN A 301 -4.05 6.80 15.41
N CYS A 302 -3.09 7.61 14.96
CA CYS A 302 -1.79 7.13 14.50
C CYS A 302 -0.78 7.08 15.64
N ILE A 303 0.01 6.00 15.69
CA ILE A 303 1.00 5.76 16.76
C ILE A 303 2.39 5.78 16.16
N SER A 304 3.26 6.62 16.71
CA SER A 304 4.70 6.62 16.44
C SER A 304 5.42 6.20 17.73
N ARG A 305 6.16 5.08 17.71
CA ARG A 305 6.89 4.57 18.89
C ARG A 305 8.25 4.02 18.51
N ASN A 306 9.25 4.28 19.36
CA ASN A 306 10.62 3.75 19.23
C ASN A 306 11.31 4.03 17.87
N ASN A 307 10.97 5.13 17.20
CA ASN A 307 11.66 5.55 15.98
C ASN A 307 12.82 6.49 16.34
N GLY A 308 13.93 6.42 15.60
CA GLY A 308 15.10 7.30 15.75
C GLY A 308 16.33 6.67 16.38
#